data_AF-A0A356FCK6-F1
#
_entry.id   AF-A0A356FCK6-F1
#
_cell.length_a   1.000
_cell.length_b   1.000
_cell.length_c   1.000
_cell.angle_alpha   90.00
_cell.angle_beta   90.00
_cell.angle_gamma   90.00
#
_symmetry.space_group_name_H-M   'P 1'
#
loop_
_entity.id
_entity.type
_entity.pdbx_description
1 polymer ?
#
loop_
_entity_poly.entity_id
_entity_poly.type
_entity_poly.pdbx_seq_one_letter_code
_entity_poly.pdbx_strand_id
1 'polypeptide(L)'
;LKDNGTTISYEASGREVLSAGPELGLAKSFVTAGGFGEKNVTLAIKPNRPVVGLHASAHVASGSPPNPRVRYHIEFSLDSGKRWLPLVKARTILRRGDEPGDFWSQSFSYGSADIRAAAGKPILVRFHNDGGKRYLRAEAHLVQTTGQPDPLKVTYAWTDTSGPRTGTHIFRSGGDWRLKTGRQVRTRWVDFEPVR
;
A
#
# COMPACT_ATOMS: atom_id res chain seq x y z
N LEU A 1 8.07 24.83 13.63
CA LEU A 1 7.71 25.14 15.03
C LEU A 1 6.99 26.49 15.07
N LYS A 2 6.17 26.73 16.09
CA LYS A 2 5.44 27.98 16.35
C LYS A 2 6.06 28.72 17.55
N ASP A 3 5.77 30.01 17.66
CA ASP A 3 6.12 30.83 18.83
C ASP A 3 5.33 30.39 20.08
N ASN A 4 5.98 30.51 21.25
CA ASN A 4 5.41 30.24 22.56
C ASN A 4 4.90 28.79 22.76
N GLY A 5 5.57 27.84 22.10
CA GLY A 5 5.36 26.41 22.21
C GLY A 5 4.68 25.79 20.99
N THR A 6 5.08 24.56 20.69
CA THR A 6 4.51 23.72 19.63
C THR A 6 4.10 22.38 20.22
N THR A 7 2.92 21.88 19.87
CA THR A 7 2.59 20.47 20.06
C THR A 7 2.97 19.72 18.79
N ILE A 8 3.81 18.69 18.94
CA ILE A 8 4.23 17.79 17.87
C ILE A 8 3.49 16.47 18.10
N SER A 9 2.75 16.02 17.10
CA SER A 9 2.00 14.76 17.16
C SER A 9 2.69 13.72 16.29
N TYR A 10 2.83 12.51 16.82
CA TYR A 10 3.34 11.36 16.09
C TYR A 10 2.24 10.31 15.96
N GLU A 11 2.00 9.88 14.72
CA GLU A 11 1.03 8.85 14.40
C GLU A 11 1.76 7.54 14.11
N ALA A 12 1.60 6.56 15.01
CA ALA A 12 2.15 5.23 14.85
C ALA A 12 1.01 4.25 14.55
N SER A 13 0.91 3.81 13.30
CA SER A 13 -0.20 2.96 12.86
C SER A 13 -0.22 1.57 13.50
N GLY A 14 0.91 1.14 14.09
CA GLY A 14 1.13 -0.24 14.54
C GLY A 14 1.04 -1.25 13.39
N ARG A 15 1.25 -0.78 12.15
CA ARG A 15 1.09 -1.57 10.93
C ARG A 15 2.29 -1.40 10.02
N GLU A 16 2.69 -2.49 9.37
CA GLU A 16 3.67 -2.53 8.30
C GLU A 16 3.02 -3.01 7.00
N VAL A 17 3.71 -2.81 5.88
CA VAL A 17 3.25 -3.27 4.56
C VAL A 17 4.25 -4.26 3.99
N LEU A 18 3.77 -5.47 3.70
CA LEU A 18 4.49 -6.46 2.90
C LEU A 18 3.99 -6.41 1.46
N SER A 19 4.89 -6.06 0.55
CA SER A 19 4.57 -5.82 -0.87
C SER A 19 5.06 -6.95 -1.76
N ALA A 20 4.19 -7.41 -2.65
CA ALA A 20 4.49 -8.26 -3.80
C ALA A 20 4.35 -7.43 -5.10
N GLY A 21 5.30 -6.53 -5.33
CA GLY A 21 5.27 -5.50 -6.39
C GLY A 21 5.66 -4.11 -5.84
N PRO A 22 5.64 -3.03 -6.64
CA PRO A 22 5.24 -2.94 -8.06
C PRO A 22 6.31 -3.43 -9.04
N GLU A 23 7.55 -3.60 -8.58
CA GLU A 23 8.66 -4.02 -9.43
C GLU A 23 8.38 -5.42 -10.00
N LEU A 24 8.57 -5.59 -11.31
CA LEU A 24 8.13 -6.78 -12.03
C LEU A 24 8.92 -8.02 -11.59
N GLY A 25 10.23 -7.90 -11.38
CA GLY A 25 11.09 -8.96 -10.86
C GLY A 25 10.63 -9.44 -9.47
N LEU A 26 10.38 -8.50 -8.56
CA LEU A 26 9.83 -8.79 -7.24
C LEU A 26 8.47 -9.50 -7.35
N ALA A 27 7.53 -8.93 -8.10
CA ALA A 27 6.19 -9.51 -8.24
C ALA A 27 6.22 -10.93 -8.84
N LYS A 28 7.12 -11.20 -9.80
CA LYS A 28 7.32 -12.53 -10.40
C LYS A 28 7.71 -13.58 -9.36
N SER A 29 8.47 -13.20 -8.32
CA SER A 29 8.87 -14.14 -7.26
C SER A 29 7.69 -14.66 -6.42
N PHE A 30 6.54 -13.98 -6.47
CA PHE A 30 5.30 -14.40 -5.80
C PHE A 30 4.33 -15.15 -6.72
N VAL A 31 4.59 -15.25 -8.02
CA VAL A 31 3.68 -15.93 -8.97
C VAL A 31 3.68 -17.44 -8.71
N THR A 32 2.49 -18.01 -8.58
CA THR A 32 2.29 -19.46 -8.34
C THR A 32 1.41 -20.14 -9.38
N ALA A 33 0.63 -19.37 -10.17
CA ALA A 33 -0.13 -19.89 -11.30
C ALA A 33 -0.39 -18.78 -12.34
N GLY A 34 -0.41 -19.17 -13.62
CA GLY A 34 -0.43 -18.23 -14.73
C GLY A 34 0.84 -17.38 -14.81
N GLY A 35 0.74 -16.19 -15.41
CA GLY A 35 1.91 -15.34 -15.56
C GLY A 35 1.64 -13.98 -16.17
N PHE A 36 2.58 -13.05 -15.97
CA PHE A 36 2.53 -11.77 -16.68
C PHE A 36 2.64 -12.01 -18.19
N GLY A 37 1.76 -11.38 -18.96
CA GLY A 37 1.53 -11.67 -20.37
C GLY A 37 0.36 -12.63 -20.61
N GLU A 38 -0.22 -13.24 -19.58
CA GLU A 38 -1.37 -14.14 -19.69
C GLU A 38 -2.67 -13.48 -19.21
N LYS A 39 -3.80 -14.14 -19.46
CA LYS A 39 -5.13 -13.69 -19.00
C LYS A 39 -5.41 -13.93 -17.53
N ASN A 40 -4.53 -14.68 -16.85
CA ASN A 40 -4.64 -15.02 -15.44
C ASN A 40 -3.27 -14.96 -14.77
N VAL A 41 -3.22 -14.42 -13.55
CA VAL A 41 -2.03 -14.39 -12.69
C VAL A 41 -2.48 -14.66 -11.26
N THR A 42 -1.77 -15.52 -10.55
CA THR A 42 -1.98 -15.74 -9.11
C THR A 42 -0.69 -15.49 -8.36
N LEU A 43 -0.74 -14.58 -7.39
CA LEU A 43 0.33 -14.31 -6.44
C LEU A 43 0.05 -15.07 -5.14
N ALA A 44 1.08 -15.63 -4.51
CA ALA A 44 1.01 -16.24 -3.19
C ALA A 44 1.95 -15.51 -2.24
N ILE A 45 1.39 -14.83 -1.24
CA ILE A 45 2.16 -14.04 -0.27
C ILE A 45 2.05 -14.73 1.09
N LYS A 46 3.18 -15.14 1.65
CA LYS A 46 3.23 -15.76 2.98
C LYS A 46 3.65 -14.71 4.02
N PRO A 47 2.72 -14.10 4.76
CA PRO A 47 3.05 -13.13 5.78
C PRO A 47 3.74 -13.81 6.97
N ASN A 48 4.67 -13.12 7.61
CA ASN A 48 5.32 -13.51 8.87
C ASN A 48 4.60 -12.96 10.12
N ARG A 49 3.62 -12.07 9.93
CA ARG A 49 2.79 -11.45 10.98
C ARG A 49 1.30 -11.50 10.62
N PRO A 50 0.37 -11.36 11.58
CA PRO A 50 -1.05 -11.27 11.28
C PRO A 50 -1.37 -10.15 10.29
N VAL A 51 -2.27 -10.41 9.36
CA VAL A 51 -2.69 -9.48 8.30
C VAL A 51 -4.07 -8.94 8.63
N VAL A 52 -4.21 -7.63 8.54
CA VAL A 52 -5.45 -6.87 8.80
C VAL A 52 -6.03 -6.20 7.55
N GLY A 53 -5.27 -6.13 6.46
CA GLY A 53 -5.72 -5.53 5.21
C GLY A 53 -5.01 -6.09 4.00
N LEU A 54 -5.67 -6.03 2.85
CA LEU A 54 -5.15 -6.41 1.55
C LEU A 54 -5.49 -5.32 0.54
N HIS A 55 -4.48 -4.88 -0.21
CA HIS A 55 -4.63 -4.05 -1.40
C HIS A 55 -4.08 -4.83 -2.58
N ALA A 56 -4.69 -4.71 -3.75
CA ALA A 56 -4.13 -5.28 -4.96
C ALA A 56 -4.47 -4.42 -6.17
N SER A 57 -3.54 -4.42 -7.14
CA SER A 57 -3.66 -3.65 -8.36
C SER A 57 -3.15 -4.47 -9.55
N ALA A 58 -3.67 -4.16 -10.73
CA ALA A 58 -3.30 -4.84 -11.96
C ALA A 58 -3.31 -3.88 -13.14
N HIS A 59 -2.26 -3.95 -13.95
CA HIS A 59 -2.14 -3.29 -15.24
C HIS A 59 -2.47 -4.29 -16.36
N VAL A 60 -3.47 -3.98 -17.19
CA VAL A 60 -4.02 -4.91 -18.18
C VAL A 60 -3.98 -4.31 -19.57
N ALA A 61 -3.56 -5.09 -20.57
CA ALA A 61 -3.68 -4.75 -21.99
C ALA A 61 -5.15 -4.89 -22.44
N SER A 62 -5.97 -3.88 -22.14
CA SER A 62 -7.42 -3.89 -22.39
C SER A 62 -7.81 -3.87 -23.87
N GLY A 63 -6.86 -3.53 -24.77
CA GLY A 63 -7.07 -3.45 -26.22
C GLY A 63 -7.56 -2.06 -26.65
N SER A 64 -7.41 -1.74 -27.94
CA SER A 64 -7.76 -0.45 -28.55
C SER A 64 -8.85 -0.62 -29.61
N PRO A 65 -10.11 -0.20 -29.35
CA PRO A 65 -10.61 0.30 -28.07
C PRO A 65 -10.85 -0.88 -27.08
N PRO A 66 -11.01 -0.59 -25.77
CA PRO A 66 -11.37 -1.62 -24.80
C PRO A 66 -12.76 -2.19 -25.11
N ASN A 67 -12.90 -3.52 -25.01
CA ASN A 67 -14.21 -4.15 -25.14
C ASN A 67 -14.99 -4.00 -23.81
N PRO A 68 -16.10 -3.25 -23.76
CA PRO A 68 -16.83 -2.98 -22.52
C PRO A 68 -17.56 -4.21 -21.97
N ARG A 69 -17.62 -5.32 -22.72
CA ARG A 69 -18.19 -6.59 -22.25
C ARG A 69 -17.22 -7.41 -21.41
N VAL A 70 -15.92 -7.08 -21.44
CA VAL A 70 -14.89 -7.79 -20.68
C VAL A 70 -15.01 -7.45 -19.19
N ARG A 71 -15.08 -8.49 -18.37
CA ARG A 71 -15.15 -8.42 -16.92
C ARG A 71 -13.79 -8.72 -16.31
N TYR A 72 -13.27 -7.76 -15.56
CA TYR A 72 -12.02 -7.88 -14.81
C TYR A 72 -12.32 -8.20 -13.36
N HIS A 73 -11.56 -9.16 -12.82
CA HIS A 73 -11.73 -9.68 -11.47
C HIS A 73 -10.39 -9.66 -10.74
N ILE A 74 -10.46 -9.28 -9.47
CA ILE A 74 -9.41 -9.49 -8.49
C ILE A 74 -10.04 -10.23 -7.33
N GLU A 75 -9.50 -11.38 -6.97
CA GLU A 75 -10.01 -12.24 -5.91
C GLU A 75 -8.87 -12.63 -4.97
N PHE A 76 -9.20 -12.99 -3.74
CA PHE A 76 -8.24 -13.51 -2.79
C PHE A 76 -8.75 -14.76 -2.09
N SER A 77 -7.82 -15.57 -1.58
CA SER A 77 -8.11 -16.76 -0.80
C SER A 77 -7.21 -16.81 0.45
N LEU A 78 -7.82 -17.19 1.57
CA LEU A 78 -7.16 -17.39 2.87
C LEU A 78 -7.01 -18.88 3.23
N ASP A 79 -7.49 -19.78 2.35
CA ASP A 79 -7.62 -21.21 2.59
C ASP A 79 -7.02 -22.05 1.45
N SER A 80 -5.91 -21.55 0.89
CA SER A 80 -5.15 -22.21 -0.19
C SER A 80 -5.98 -22.46 -1.45
N GLY A 81 -6.88 -21.54 -1.79
CA GLY A 81 -7.66 -21.56 -3.03
C GLY A 81 -8.95 -22.36 -2.97
N LYS A 82 -9.35 -22.89 -1.80
CA LYS A 82 -10.63 -23.59 -1.63
C LYS A 82 -11.81 -22.63 -1.78
N ARG A 83 -11.70 -21.42 -1.22
CA ARG A 83 -12.66 -20.33 -1.37
C ARG A 83 -11.99 -19.07 -1.88
N TRP A 84 -12.66 -18.41 -2.81
CA TRP A 84 -12.24 -17.13 -3.38
C TRP A 84 -13.24 -16.04 -3.01
N LEU A 85 -12.73 -14.94 -2.47
CA LEU A 85 -13.49 -13.76 -2.08
C LEU A 85 -13.16 -12.61 -3.05
N PRO A 86 -14.17 -11.83 -3.48
CA PRO A 86 -13.93 -10.75 -4.42
C PRO A 86 -13.26 -9.56 -3.74
N LEU A 87 -12.21 -9.04 -4.37
CA LEU A 87 -11.65 -7.72 -4.10
C LEU A 87 -12.14 -6.71 -5.15
N VAL A 88 -12.24 -7.14 -6.40
CA VAL A 88 -12.89 -6.43 -7.51
C VAL A 88 -13.82 -7.42 -8.21
N LYS A 89 -15.11 -7.10 -8.29
CA LYS A 89 -16.14 -7.97 -8.87
C LYS A 89 -16.59 -7.45 -10.23
N ALA A 90 -16.25 -8.18 -11.30
CA ALA A 90 -16.79 -8.00 -12.65
C ALA A 90 -16.72 -6.55 -13.18
N ARG A 91 -15.61 -5.86 -12.92
CA ARG A 91 -15.41 -4.49 -13.38
C ARG A 91 -15.37 -4.46 -14.90
N THR A 92 -16.01 -3.48 -15.51
CA THR A 92 -15.91 -3.18 -16.94
C THR A 92 -15.18 -1.86 -17.15
N ILE A 93 -14.52 -1.74 -18.28
CA ILE A 93 -14.02 -0.45 -18.78
C ILE A 93 -15.15 0.16 -19.60
N LEU A 94 -15.69 1.28 -19.14
CA LEU A 94 -16.77 1.98 -19.82
C LEU A 94 -16.21 2.79 -20.99
N ARG A 95 -16.92 2.76 -22.12
CA ARG A 95 -16.72 3.69 -23.23
C ARG A 95 -17.64 4.89 -23.06
N ARG A 96 -17.15 6.11 -23.26
CA ARG A 96 -17.91 7.37 -23.06
C ARG A 96 -18.46 7.92 -24.38
N GLY A 97 -19.25 7.13 -25.09
CA GLY A 97 -19.87 7.54 -26.37
C GLY A 97 -18.95 7.31 -27.56
N ASP A 98 -18.86 8.31 -28.45
CA ASP A 98 -18.07 8.24 -29.69
C ASP A 98 -16.58 8.42 -29.39
N GLU A 99 -15.90 7.30 -29.16
CA GLU A 99 -14.44 7.26 -28.98
C GLU A 99 -13.76 6.74 -30.26
N PRO A 100 -12.60 7.30 -30.65
CA PRO A 100 -11.78 6.79 -31.75
C PRO A 100 -11.46 5.30 -31.61
N GLY A 101 -11.23 4.63 -32.73
CA GLY A 101 -10.86 3.20 -32.76
C GLY A 101 -9.54 2.89 -32.06
N ASP A 102 -8.68 3.88 -31.84
CA ASP A 102 -7.38 3.77 -31.19
C ASP A 102 -7.30 4.45 -29.81
N PHE A 103 -8.45 4.85 -29.26
CA PHE A 103 -8.56 5.74 -28.10
C PHE A 103 -7.76 5.33 -26.85
N TRP A 104 -7.62 4.03 -26.56
CA TRP A 104 -7.09 3.57 -25.28
C TRP A 104 -6.71 2.09 -25.34
N SER A 105 -5.55 1.67 -24.82
CA SER A 105 -5.10 0.26 -24.92
C SER A 105 -4.80 -0.44 -23.59
N GLN A 106 -4.72 0.30 -22.49
CA GLN A 106 -4.17 -0.18 -21.21
C GLN A 106 -4.95 0.33 -20.01
N SER A 107 -5.37 -0.54 -19.11
CA SER A 107 -6.22 -0.15 -17.98
C SER A 107 -5.69 -0.68 -16.65
N PHE A 108 -5.97 0.07 -15.59
CA PHE A 108 -5.69 -0.34 -14.23
C PHE A 108 -6.97 -0.82 -13.54
N SER A 109 -6.89 -1.93 -12.81
CA SER A 109 -7.93 -2.41 -11.90
C SER A 109 -7.31 -2.55 -10.51
N TYR A 110 -7.99 -2.05 -9.48
CA TYR A 110 -7.49 -2.12 -8.12
C TYR A 110 -8.66 -2.29 -7.14
N GLY A 111 -8.36 -2.81 -5.97
CA GLY A 111 -9.31 -2.95 -4.87
C GLY A 111 -8.60 -3.16 -3.55
N SER A 112 -9.37 -3.09 -2.47
CA SER A 112 -8.89 -3.34 -1.12
C SER A 112 -9.97 -3.97 -0.25
N ALA A 113 -9.54 -4.68 0.78
CA ALA A 113 -10.42 -5.28 1.78
C ALA A 113 -9.73 -5.33 3.14
N ASP A 114 -10.51 -5.07 4.20
CA ASP A 114 -10.13 -5.47 5.54
C ASP A 114 -10.25 -6.99 5.63
N ILE A 115 -9.15 -7.65 6.03
CA ILE A 115 -9.10 -9.11 6.15
C ILE A 115 -8.56 -9.48 7.52
N ARG A 116 -8.77 -10.73 7.94
CA ARG A 116 -8.11 -11.29 9.13
C ARG A 116 -7.44 -12.58 8.72
N ALA A 117 -6.12 -12.56 8.68
CA ALA A 117 -5.34 -13.76 8.39
C ALA A 117 -4.21 -13.93 9.40
N ALA A 118 -4.02 -15.16 9.86
CA ALA A 118 -2.89 -15.52 10.70
C ALA A 118 -1.57 -15.45 9.92
N ALA A 119 -0.47 -15.27 10.64
CA ALA A 119 0.86 -15.42 10.08
C ALA A 119 1.11 -16.84 9.56
N GLY A 120 2.07 -16.99 8.66
CA GLY A 120 2.62 -18.28 8.22
C GLY A 120 1.78 -19.05 7.20
N LYS A 121 0.56 -18.60 6.88
CA LYS A 121 -0.28 -19.20 5.83
C LYS A 121 -0.30 -18.32 4.59
N PRO A 122 -0.09 -18.88 3.38
CA PRO A 122 -0.11 -18.09 2.16
C PRO A 122 -1.51 -17.52 1.89
N ILE A 123 -1.55 -16.23 1.59
CA ILE A 123 -2.71 -15.54 1.03
C ILE A 123 -2.53 -15.55 -0.48
N LEU A 124 -3.50 -16.12 -1.19
CA LEU A 124 -3.49 -16.12 -2.64
C LEU A 124 -4.26 -14.92 -3.16
N VAL A 125 -3.73 -14.24 -4.19
CA VAL A 125 -4.41 -13.15 -4.89
C VAL A 125 -4.43 -13.48 -6.36
N ARG A 126 -5.63 -13.61 -6.95
CA ARG A 126 -5.83 -14.01 -8.34
C ARG A 126 -6.43 -12.89 -9.15
N PHE A 127 -5.79 -12.62 -10.27
CA PHE A 127 -6.20 -11.68 -11.30
C PHE A 127 -6.68 -12.48 -12.50
N HIS A 128 -7.89 -12.22 -12.98
CA HIS A 128 -8.42 -12.88 -14.18
C HIS A 128 -9.43 -12.01 -14.92
N ASN A 129 -9.68 -12.33 -16.18
CA ASN A 129 -10.75 -11.71 -16.96
C ASN A 129 -11.32 -12.70 -17.98
N ASP A 130 -12.59 -12.49 -18.37
CA ASP A 130 -13.31 -13.34 -19.32
C ASP A 130 -13.03 -12.99 -20.80
N GLY A 131 -12.31 -11.89 -21.05
CA GLY A 131 -12.01 -11.37 -22.39
C GLY A 131 -10.66 -11.77 -22.96
N GLY A 132 -9.90 -12.64 -22.29
CA GLY A 132 -8.57 -13.07 -22.72
C GLY A 132 -7.50 -11.97 -22.72
N LYS A 133 -7.73 -10.86 -22.02
CA LYS A 133 -6.82 -9.71 -21.97
C LYS A 133 -5.61 -10.00 -21.09
N ARG A 134 -4.43 -9.61 -21.54
CA ARG A 134 -3.17 -9.93 -20.85
C ARG A 134 -2.92 -9.01 -19.67
N TYR A 135 -2.55 -9.57 -18.52
CA TYR A 135 -2.04 -8.82 -17.39
C TYR A 135 -0.56 -8.50 -17.61
N LEU A 136 -0.23 -7.23 -17.73
CA LEU A 136 1.15 -6.76 -17.95
C LEU A 136 1.92 -6.63 -16.65
N ARG A 137 1.23 -6.23 -15.57
CA ARG A 137 1.73 -6.20 -14.19
C ARG A 137 0.58 -6.47 -13.23
N ALA A 138 0.90 -7.00 -12.06
CA ALA A 138 -0.02 -7.14 -10.95
C ALA A 138 0.77 -7.10 -9.64
N GLU A 139 0.16 -6.55 -8.62
CA GLU A 139 0.76 -6.40 -7.31
C GLU A 139 -0.28 -6.62 -6.21
N ALA A 140 0.21 -7.03 -5.05
CA ALA A 140 -0.59 -7.09 -3.84
C ALA A 140 0.24 -6.64 -2.63
N HIS A 141 -0.43 -5.98 -1.69
CA HIS A 141 0.15 -5.42 -0.48
C HIS A 141 -0.66 -5.88 0.71
N LEU A 142 0.01 -6.56 1.65
CA LEU A 142 -0.58 -6.99 2.90
C LEU A 142 -0.28 -5.95 3.98
N VAL A 143 -1.33 -5.46 4.65
CA VAL A 143 -1.19 -4.63 5.84
C VAL A 143 -1.11 -5.56 7.03
N GLN A 144 0.06 -5.59 7.69
CA GLN A 144 0.35 -6.48 8.80
C GLN A 144 0.41 -5.72 10.12
N THR A 145 0.00 -6.34 11.22
CA THR A 145 0.18 -5.75 12.56
C THR A 145 1.61 -5.99 13.05
N THR A 146 2.31 -4.93 13.47
CA THR A 146 3.68 -5.03 14.00
C THR A 146 3.71 -5.49 15.47
N GLY A 147 2.55 -5.49 16.15
CA GLY A 147 2.40 -5.86 17.56
C GLY A 147 2.73 -4.70 18.50
N GLN A 148 3.93 -4.13 18.37
CA GLN A 148 4.32 -2.86 18.99
C GLN A 148 4.83 -1.90 17.90
N PRO A 149 4.55 -0.59 17.98
CA PRO A 149 5.20 0.38 17.12
C PRO A 149 6.70 0.43 17.41
N ASP A 150 7.51 0.58 16.36
CA ASP A 150 8.95 0.81 16.52
C ASP A 150 9.15 2.21 17.15
N PRO A 151 9.86 2.32 18.30
CA PRO A 151 10.04 3.61 18.91
C PRO A 151 10.88 4.53 18.02
N LEU A 152 10.43 5.78 17.88
CA LEU A 152 11.07 6.79 17.04
C LEU A 152 11.58 7.94 17.91
N LYS A 153 12.88 8.19 17.85
CA LYS A 153 13.49 9.38 18.40
C LYS A 153 13.35 10.52 17.40
N VAL A 154 12.81 11.64 17.84
CA VAL A 154 12.65 12.85 17.05
C VAL A 154 13.44 13.96 17.70
N THR A 155 14.31 14.60 16.93
CA THR A 155 15.10 15.75 17.39
C THR A 155 14.78 16.97 16.54
N TYR A 156 14.46 18.08 17.20
CA TYR A 156 14.33 19.38 16.55
C TYR A 156 15.51 20.26 16.93
N ALA A 157 16.05 20.97 15.96
CA ALA A 157 16.89 22.14 16.20
C ALA A 157 16.20 23.40 15.67
N TRP A 158 16.26 24.47 16.46
CA TRP A 158 15.67 25.76 16.10
C TRP A 158 16.48 26.91 16.67
N THR A 159 16.16 28.12 16.24
CA THR A 159 16.55 29.35 16.92
C THR A 159 15.30 30.06 17.41
N ASP A 160 15.38 30.71 18.56
CA ASP A 160 14.38 31.67 19.04
C ASP A 160 15.08 32.91 19.60
N THR A 161 14.34 33.83 20.22
CA THR A 161 14.88 35.04 20.85
C THR A 161 15.98 34.79 21.89
N SER A 162 16.10 33.57 22.41
CA SER A 162 17.16 33.17 23.36
C SER A 162 18.36 32.49 22.68
N GLY A 163 18.36 32.39 21.35
CA GLY A 163 19.44 31.81 20.56
C GLY A 163 19.14 30.39 20.04
N PRO A 164 20.18 29.63 19.66
CA PRO A 164 20.05 28.25 19.19
C PRO A 164 19.58 27.29 20.28
N ARG A 165 18.71 26.36 19.92
CA ARG A 165 18.12 25.37 20.82
C ARG A 165 17.99 24.01 20.13
N THR A 166 17.98 22.97 20.93
CA THR A 166 17.67 21.60 20.52
C THR A 166 16.70 20.96 21.51
N GLY A 167 15.92 20.00 21.03
CA GLY A 167 14.98 19.25 21.84
C GLY A 167 14.77 17.88 21.23
N THR A 168 14.74 16.86 22.08
CA THR A 168 14.59 15.46 21.68
C THR A 168 13.44 14.83 22.46
N HIS A 169 12.69 13.99 21.77
CA HIS A 169 11.66 13.15 22.37
C HIS A 169 11.66 11.76 21.73
N ILE A 170 11.31 10.73 22.49
CA ILE A 170 11.17 9.36 21.99
C ILE A 170 9.69 9.01 22.06
N PHE A 171 9.07 8.88 20.88
CA PHE A 171 7.73 8.35 20.75
C PHE A 171 7.82 6.82 20.75
N ARG A 172 7.29 6.17 21.80
CA ARG A 172 7.17 4.70 21.87
C ARG A 172 5.90 4.17 21.22
N SER A 173 4.93 5.06 21.03
CA SER A 173 3.65 4.82 20.36
C SER A 173 3.13 6.16 19.85
N GLY A 174 1.93 6.18 19.25
CA GLY A 174 1.30 7.43 18.88
C GLY A 174 1.09 8.36 20.09
N GLY A 175 1.25 9.66 19.90
CA GLY A 175 1.07 10.62 20.99
C GLY A 175 1.62 12.01 20.69
N ASP A 176 1.58 12.84 21.73
CA ASP A 176 1.92 14.25 21.65
C ASP A 176 3.14 14.61 22.50
N TRP A 177 3.99 15.46 21.94
CA TRP A 177 5.09 16.10 22.63
C TRP A 177 4.93 17.62 22.60
N ARG A 178 4.83 18.23 23.78
CA ARG A 178 4.85 19.69 23.92
C ARG A 178 6.29 20.19 23.96
N LEU A 179 6.74 20.76 22.84
CA LEU A 179 8.03 21.43 22.74
C LEU A 179 7.89 22.91 23.12
N LYS A 180 8.57 23.31 24.20
CA LYS A 180 8.64 24.72 24.62
C LYS A 180 9.57 25.49 23.67
N THR A 181 9.06 26.56 23.07
CA THR A 181 9.80 27.45 22.18
C THR A 181 9.62 28.91 22.63
N GLY A 182 10.60 29.77 22.33
CA GLY A 182 10.48 31.22 22.55
C GLY A 182 9.64 31.93 21.49
N ARG A 183 10.00 33.19 21.20
CA ARG A 183 9.42 33.98 20.09
C ARG A 183 10.35 34.00 18.89
N GLN A 184 9.85 34.44 17.73
CA GLN A 184 10.59 34.52 16.48
C GLN A 184 11.26 33.18 16.09
N VAL A 185 10.54 32.09 16.33
CA VAL A 185 11.06 30.74 16.18
C VAL A 185 11.35 30.43 14.72
N ARG A 186 12.55 29.92 14.44
CA ARG A 186 12.94 29.39 13.13
C ARG A 186 13.46 27.97 13.26
N THR A 187 12.73 27.00 12.71
CA THR A 187 13.21 25.62 12.61
C THR A 187 14.47 25.59 11.73
N ARG A 188 15.51 24.88 12.17
CA ARG A 188 16.73 24.66 11.37
C ARG A 188 16.69 23.30 10.70
N TRP A 189 16.46 22.24 11.48
CA TRP A 189 16.34 20.88 10.98
C TRP A 189 15.47 20.05 11.93
N VAL A 190 15.00 18.93 11.39
CA VAL A 190 14.29 17.87 12.12
C VAL A 190 14.94 16.57 11.73
N ASP A 191 15.22 15.74 12.73
CA ASP A 191 15.85 14.44 12.54
C ASP A 191 15.01 13.33 13.17
N PHE A 192 15.00 12.17 12.52
CA PHE A 192 14.19 11.01 12.86
C PHE A 192 15.08 9.77 12.90
N GLU A 193 15.23 9.17 14.08
CA GLU A 193 16.12 8.02 14.31
C GLU A 193 15.32 6.86 14.94
N PRO A 194 15.38 5.65 14.37
CA PRO A 194 14.87 4.46 15.06
C PRO A 194 15.62 4.25 16.38
N VAL A 195 14.90 3.91 17.44
CA VAL A 195 15.53 3.47 18.69
C VAL A 195 15.67 1.95 18.63
N ARG A 196 16.92 1.47 18.63
CA ARG A 196 17.25 0.04 18.65
C ARG A 196 17.34 -0.50 20.07
#